data_AF-K7MRL8-F1
#
_entry.id   AF-K7MRL8-F1
#
_cell.length_a   1.000
_cell.length_b   1.000
_cell.length_c   1.000
_cell.angle_alpha   90.00
_cell.angle_beta   90.00
_cell.angle_gamma   90.00
#
_symmetry.space_group_name_H-M   'P 1'
#
loop_
_entity.id
_entity.type
_entity.pdbx_description
1 polymer ?
#
loop_
_entity_poly.entity_id
_entity_poly.type
_entity_poly.pdbx_seq_one_letter_code
_entity_poly.pdbx_strand_id
1 'polypeptide(L)'
;MGNSVLFISFFIFSFGFLEAQNAPTVYVFGDSLVDVGNNNYLSLSIEKAILPHYGIDFPTKKPTGRFRNGKNAADLISQFTLLVLQTFIS
;
A
#
# COMPACT_ATOMS: atom_id res chain seq x y z
N MET A 1 -20.75 28.60 -25.68
CA MET A 1 -20.60 28.96 -24.25
C MET A 1 -21.52 28.15 -23.33
N GLY A 2 -22.77 27.82 -23.70
CA GLY A 2 -23.68 27.05 -22.83
C GLY A 2 -23.22 25.63 -22.48
N ASN A 3 -22.80 24.83 -23.47
CA ASN A 3 -22.44 23.42 -23.24
C ASN A 3 -21.21 23.22 -22.33
N SER A 4 -20.23 24.13 -22.39
CA SER A 4 -19.05 24.07 -21.54
C SER A 4 -19.37 24.32 -20.07
N VAL A 5 -20.35 25.21 -19.77
CA VAL A 5 -20.79 25.47 -18.40
C VAL A 5 -21.52 24.27 -17.82
N LEU A 6 -22.40 23.62 -18.61
CA LEU A 6 -23.08 22.39 -18.18
C LEU A 6 -22.09 21.25 -17.91
N PHE A 7 -21.08 21.10 -18.77
CA PHE A 7 -20.04 20.09 -18.59
C PHE A 7 -19.24 20.33 -17.31
N ILE A 8 -18.79 21.57 -17.06
CA ILE A 8 -18.07 21.91 -15.83
C ILE A 8 -18.95 21.69 -14.59
N SER A 9 -20.22 22.10 -14.64
CA SER A 9 -21.18 21.89 -13.56
C SER A 9 -21.38 20.39 -13.27
N PHE A 10 -21.43 19.54 -14.30
CA PHE A 10 -21.53 18.09 -14.14
C PHE A 10 -20.32 17.53 -13.41
N PHE A 11 -19.09 17.89 -13.82
CA PHE A 11 -17.88 17.42 -13.15
C PHE A 11 -17.80 17.89 -11.69
N ILE A 12 -18.08 19.17 -11.42
CA ILE A 12 -18.10 19.69 -10.04
C ILE A 12 -19.11 18.94 -9.18
N PHE A 13 -20.32 18.70 -9.72
CA PHE A 13 -21.35 17.95 -9.02
C PHE A 13 -20.90 16.50 -8.77
N SER A 14 -20.38 15.80 -9.78
CA SER A 14 -19.89 14.42 -9.64
C SER A 14 -18.76 14.28 -8.60
N PHE A 15 -17.82 15.23 -8.53
CA PHE A 15 -16.78 15.22 -7.50
C PHE A 15 -17.35 15.44 -6.10
N GLY A 16 -18.45 16.19 -5.96
CA GLY A 16 -19.13 16.39 -4.67
C GLY A 16 -19.74 15.13 -4.06
N PHE A 17 -19.98 14.08 -4.84
CA PHE A 17 -20.49 12.78 -4.35
C PHE A 17 -19.39 11.74 -4.12
N LEU A 18 -18.12 12.09 -4.35
CA LEU A 18 -17.03 11.14 -4.16
C LEU A 18 -16.67 11.07 -2.67
N GLU A 19 -17.41 10.28 -1.89
CA GLU A 19 -16.97 9.91 -0.54
C GLU A 19 -15.84 8.89 -0.64
N ALA A 20 -14.65 9.26 -0.16
CA ALA A 20 -13.55 8.33 -0.05
C ALA A 20 -13.87 7.32 1.06
N GLN A 21 -13.92 6.04 0.71
CA GLN A 21 -14.16 5.00 1.68
C GLN A 21 -12.96 4.86 2.64
N ASN A 22 -13.24 4.80 3.94
CA ASN A 22 -12.22 4.51 4.94
C ASN A 22 -11.72 3.08 4.76
N ALA A 23 -10.48 2.94 4.29
CA ALA A 23 -9.77 1.67 4.31
C ALA A 23 -9.53 1.23 5.76
N PRO A 24 -9.54 -0.09 6.04
CA PRO A 24 -9.35 -0.62 7.37
C PRO A 24 -7.87 -0.47 7.75
N THR A 25 -7.62 0.09 8.92
CA THR A 25 -6.26 0.18 9.45
C THR A 25 -5.85 -1.15 10.06
N VAL A 26 -4.72 -1.70 9.63
CA VAL A 26 -4.11 -2.91 10.18
C VAL A 26 -2.82 -2.53 10.91
N TYR A 27 -2.74 -2.86 12.20
CA TYR A 27 -1.50 -2.73 12.98
C TYR A 27 -0.77 -4.07 12.99
N VAL A 28 0.53 -4.05 12.71
CA VAL A 28 1.36 -5.25 12.59
C VAL A 28 2.53 -5.14 13.54
N PHE A 29 2.69 -6.15 14.40
CA PHE A 29 3.81 -6.29 15.33
C PHE A 29 4.53 -7.60 15.05
N GLY A 30 5.85 -7.62 15.19
CA GLY A 30 6.63 -8.84 15.03
C GLY A 30 8.10 -8.56 14.73
N ASP A 31 8.73 -9.52 14.06
CA ASP A 31 10.15 -9.54 13.73
C ASP A 31 10.38 -9.32 12.21
N SER A 32 11.52 -9.80 11.70
CA SER A 32 11.91 -9.72 10.30
C SER A 32 10.89 -10.34 9.33
N LEU A 33 10.02 -11.26 9.77
CA LEU A 33 8.99 -11.89 8.94
C LEU A 33 7.88 -10.92 8.53
N VAL A 34 7.67 -9.85 9.31
CA VAL A 34 6.66 -8.82 9.05
C VAL A 34 7.25 -7.42 8.87
N ASP A 35 8.57 -7.25 9.02
CA ASP A 35 9.24 -5.98 8.78
C ASP A 35 9.15 -5.56 7.30
N VAL A 36 8.89 -4.27 7.10
CA VAL A 36 8.77 -3.59 5.81
C VAL A 36 9.82 -2.50 5.62
N GLY A 37 10.82 -2.44 6.50
CA GLY A 37 11.97 -1.55 6.42
C GLY A 37 12.23 -0.74 7.69
N ASN A 38 11.49 -0.99 8.77
CA ASN A 38 11.66 -0.30 10.04
C ASN A 38 13.09 -0.48 10.56
N ASN A 39 13.63 -1.70 10.44
CA ASN A 39 14.96 -2.02 10.95
C ASN A 39 16.10 -1.30 10.20
N ASN A 40 15.87 -0.83 8.96
CA ASN A 40 16.86 -0.05 8.21
C ASN A 40 17.16 1.33 8.84
N TYR A 41 16.24 1.84 9.66
CA TYR A 41 16.37 3.14 10.35
C TYR A 41 16.92 3.02 11.78
N LEU A 42 17.12 1.80 12.29
CA LEU A 42 17.70 1.58 13.61
C LEU A 42 19.24 1.65 13.53
N SER A 43 19.83 2.65 14.20
CA SER A 43 21.28 2.90 14.16
C SER A 43 22.12 1.73 14.65
N LEU A 44 21.61 0.98 15.63
CA LEU A 44 22.30 -0.15 16.27
C LEU A 44 21.94 -1.51 15.67
N SER A 45 21.13 -1.54 14.61
CA SER A 45 20.73 -2.80 14.00
C SER A 45 21.82 -3.36 13.10
N ILE A 46 22.22 -4.59 13.40
CA ILE A 46 23.18 -5.37 12.61
C ILE A 46 22.53 -5.84 11.32
N GLU A 47 21.29 -6.33 11.40
CA GLU A 47 20.57 -6.92 10.28
C GLU A 47 19.77 -5.87 9.53
N LYS A 48 20.01 -5.72 8.23
CA LYS A 48 19.30 -4.77 7.38
C LYS A 48 18.81 -5.45 6.11
N ALA A 49 17.56 -5.19 5.75
CA ALA A 49 16.91 -5.76 4.57
C ALA A 49 17.30 -4.99 3.29
N ILE A 50 18.61 -4.95 3.03
CA ILE A 50 19.23 -4.19 1.92
C ILE A 50 20.06 -5.09 0.97
N LEU A 51 20.13 -6.40 1.24
CA LEU A 51 20.88 -7.33 0.40
C LEU A 51 20.23 -7.46 -0.98
N PRO A 52 21.02 -7.61 -2.08
CA PRO A 52 20.50 -7.59 -3.44
C PRO A 52 19.44 -8.65 -3.77
N HIS A 53 19.42 -9.77 -3.04
CA HIS A 53 18.43 -10.83 -3.24
C HIS A 53 17.07 -10.53 -2.58
N TYR A 54 17.01 -9.53 -1.72
CA TYR A 54 15.74 -9.01 -1.23
C TYR A 54 15.07 -8.15 -2.29
N GLY A 55 13.78 -8.39 -2.47
CA GLY A 55 12.95 -7.68 -3.45
C GLY A 55 13.12 -8.02 -4.93
N ILE A 56 13.76 -9.16 -5.27
CA ILE A 56 13.86 -9.64 -6.66
C ILE A 56 12.48 -9.80 -7.34
N ASP A 57 11.46 -10.19 -6.58
CA ASP A 57 10.10 -10.42 -7.08
C ASP A 57 9.27 -9.12 -7.13
N PHE A 58 9.77 -7.99 -6.61
CA PHE A 58 9.11 -6.70 -6.80
C PHE A 58 9.35 -6.17 -8.22
N PRO A 59 8.42 -5.37 -8.79
CA PRO A 59 8.60 -4.78 -10.12
C PRO A 59 9.89 -3.95 -10.26
N THR A 60 10.34 -3.32 -9.18
CA THR A 60 11.58 -2.52 -9.15
C THR A 60 12.85 -3.38 -9.09
N LYS A 61 12.75 -4.67 -8.78
CA LYS A 61 13.87 -5.61 -8.55
C LYS A 61 14.92 -5.07 -7.57
N LYS A 62 14.48 -4.36 -6.55
CA LYS A 62 15.33 -3.70 -5.55
C LYS A 62 14.85 -4.05 -4.14
N PRO A 63 15.77 -4.09 -3.15
CA PRO A 63 15.40 -4.25 -1.75
C PRO A 63 14.42 -3.16 -1.31
N THR A 64 13.31 -3.56 -0.70
CA THR A 64 12.27 -2.63 -0.23
C THR A 64 12.25 -2.50 1.30
N GLY A 65 13.26 -3.03 2.00
CA GLY A 65 13.24 -3.13 3.47
C GLY A 65 12.57 -4.40 4.03
N ARG A 66 12.15 -5.34 3.19
CA ARG A 66 11.61 -6.65 3.62
C ARG A 66 12.72 -7.69 3.58
N PHE A 67 12.83 -8.53 4.61
CA PHE A 67 13.80 -9.63 4.69
C PHE A 67 13.43 -10.83 3.78
N ARG A 68 12.90 -10.59 2.58
CA ARG A 68 12.56 -11.62 1.59
C ARG A 68 12.58 -11.06 0.15
N ASN A 69 12.43 -11.94 -0.83
CA ASN A 69 12.45 -11.57 -2.25
C ASN A 69 11.19 -10.82 -2.75
N GLY A 70 10.09 -10.79 -1.98
CA GLY A 70 8.83 -10.14 -2.37
C GLY A 70 7.95 -9.72 -1.18
N LYS A 71 6.63 -9.71 -1.36
CA LYS A 71 5.65 -9.35 -0.33
C LYS A 71 5.65 -10.34 0.83
N ASN A 72 5.56 -9.85 2.07
CA ASN A 72 5.46 -10.67 3.28
C ASN A 72 4.00 -11.01 3.62
N ALA A 73 3.76 -11.77 4.69
CA ALA A 73 2.41 -12.17 5.08
C ALA A 73 1.52 -10.96 5.41
N ALA A 74 2.06 -9.93 6.07
CA ALA A 74 1.31 -8.71 6.40
C ALA A 74 0.84 -7.95 5.14
N ASP A 75 1.69 -7.87 4.11
CA ASP A 75 1.31 -7.28 2.83
C ASP A 75 0.14 -8.04 2.19
N LEU A 76 0.16 -9.38 2.26
CA LEU A 76 -0.89 -10.21 1.69
C LEU A 76 -2.20 -10.05 2.48
N ILE A 77 -2.14 -10.09 3.81
CA ILE A 77 -3.31 -9.88 4.67
C ILE A 77 -3.93 -8.51 4.40
N SER A 78 -3.13 -7.45 4.37
CA SER A 78 -3.61 -6.09 4.08
C SER A 78 -4.29 -6.01 2.71
N GLN A 79 -3.71 -6.64 1.68
CA GLN A 79 -4.34 -6.71 0.36
C GLN A 79 -5.66 -7.49 0.37
N PHE A 80 -5.73 -8.60 1.11
CA PHE A 80 -6.99 -9.33 1.25
C PHE A 80 -8.03 -8.50 1.98
N THR A 81 -7.68 -7.78 3.06
CA THR A 81 -8.62 -6.90 3.77
C THR A 81 -9.14 -5.79 2.86
N LEU A 82 -8.26 -5.19 2.04
CA LEU A 82 -8.66 -4.19 1.04
C LEU A 82 -9.54 -4.78 -0.07
N LEU A 83 -9.19 -5.95 -0.60
CA LEU A 83 -9.96 -6.62 -1.66
C LEU A 83 -11.36 -7.03 -1.17
N VAL A 84 -11.44 -7.56 0.05
CA VAL A 84 -12.70 -7.95 0.67
C VAL A 84 -13.63 -6.74 0.77
N LEU A 85 -13.14 -5.58 1.22
CA LEU A 85 -13.95 -4.37 1.28
C LEU A 85 -14.32 -3.84 -0.11
N GLN A 86 -13.38 -3.80 -1.05
CA GLN A 86 -13.68 -3.36 -2.40
C GLN A 86 -14.79 -4.22 -3.05
N THR A 87 -14.79 -5.52 -2.79
CA THR A 87 -15.79 -6.46 -3.32
C THR A 87 -17.16 -6.30 -2.67
N PHE A 88 -17.23 -5.83 -1.42
CA PHE A 88 -18.51 -5.62 -0.72
C PHE A 88 -19.12 -4.24 -0.96
N ILE A 89 -18.39 -3.31 -1.58
CA ILE A 89 -18.83 -1.91 -1.79
C ILE A 89 -19.03 -1.54 -3.27
N SER A 90 -18.62 -2.38 -4.22
CA SER A 90 -18.97 -2.28 -5.65
C SER A 90 -20.28 -2.99 -5.98
#